data_AF-A0A6I7P6W5-F1
#
_entry.id   AF-A0A6I7P6W5-F1
#
_cell.length_a   1.000
_cell.length_b   1.000
_cell.length_c   1.000
_cell.angle_alpha   90.00
_cell.angle_beta   90.00
_cell.angle_gamma   90.00
#
_symmetry.space_group_name_H-M   'P 1'
#
loop_
_entity.id
_entity.type
_entity.pdbx_description
1 polymer ?
#
loop_
_entity_poly.entity_id
_entity_poly.type
_entity_poly.pdbx_seq_one_letter_code
_entity_poly.pdbx_strand_id
1 'polypeptide(L)'
;MTPRAVLWTLACFALLALPFLVLLGGERPDGRGFWWDFSMGLGFGALALLALQFALTARLRWISHPFGIDVLYLFHRVLSWGAVALVLG
;
A
#
# COMPACT_ATOMS: atom_id res chain seq x y z
N MET A 1 -18.04 0.36 12.12
CA MET A 1 -17.19 1.33 11.38
C MET A 1 -18.10 2.33 10.70
N THR A 2 -17.74 3.63 10.66
CA THR A 2 -18.53 4.62 9.92
C THR A 2 -18.41 4.36 8.41
N PRO A 3 -19.40 4.73 7.57
CA PRO A 3 -19.31 4.54 6.11
C PRO A 3 -18.09 5.25 5.51
N ARG A 4 -17.70 6.39 6.10
CA ARG A 4 -16.47 7.12 5.75
C ARG A 4 -15.21 6.34 6.10
N ALA A 5 -15.17 5.67 7.25
CA ALA A 5 -14.06 4.78 7.60
C ALA A 5 -13.97 3.62 6.60
N VAL A 6 -15.09 2.99 6.25
CA VAL A 6 -15.12 1.91 5.24
C VAL A 6 -14.57 2.41 3.90
N LEU A 7 -15.01 3.58 3.42
CA LEU A 7 -14.53 4.17 2.18
C LEU A 7 -13.01 4.38 2.18
N TRP A 8 -12.45 4.97 3.25
CA TRP A 8 -11.01 5.20 3.35
C TRP A 8 -10.22 3.90 3.47
N THR A 9 -10.74 2.90 4.19
CA THR A 9 -10.12 1.58 4.25
C THR A 9 -10.07 0.94 2.87
N LEU A 10 -11.17 0.96 2.12
CA LEU A 10 -11.20 0.47 0.73
C LEU A 10 -10.25 1.25 -0.18
N ALA A 11 -10.15 2.56 -0.02
CA ALA A 11 -9.21 3.39 -0.77
C ALA A 11 -7.74 3.00 -0.48
N CYS A 12 -7.41 2.67 0.77
CA CYS A 12 -6.07 2.18 1.13
C CYS A 12 -5.77 0.84 0.45
N PHE A 13 -6.71 -0.11 0.47
CA PHE A 13 -6.57 -1.38 -0.24
C PHE A 13 -6.44 -1.19 -1.75
N ALA A 14 -7.24 -0.29 -2.33
CA ALA A 14 -7.16 0.05 -3.75
C ALA A 14 -5.79 0.65 -4.11
N LEU A 15 -5.25 1.55 -3.27
CA LEU A 15 -3.91 2.12 -3.47
C LEU A 15 -2.82 1.05 -3.44
N LEU A 16 -2.90 0.09 -2.50
CA LEU A 16 -1.96 -1.04 -2.43
C LEU A 16 -2.07 -1.97 -3.64
N ALA A 17 -3.28 -2.21 -4.14
CA ALA A 17 -3.54 -3.06 -5.29
C ALA A 17 -3.21 -2.38 -6.64
N LEU A 18 -3.25 -1.05 -6.70
CA LEU A 18 -3.13 -0.26 -7.92
C LEU A 18 -1.97 -0.67 -8.83
N PRO A 19 -0.70 -0.75 -8.36
CA PRO A 19 0.40 -1.11 -9.26
C PRO A 19 0.26 -2.53 -9.82
N PHE A 20 -0.31 -3.46 -9.07
CA PHE A 20 -0.57 -4.83 -9.55
C PHE A 20 -1.67 -4.86 -10.60
N LEU A 21 -2.73 -4.06 -10.42
CA LEU A 21 -3.78 -3.92 -11.43
C LEU A 21 -3.23 -3.35 -12.75
N VAL A 22 -2.31 -2.37 -12.66
CA VAL A 22 -1.60 -1.83 -13.83
C VAL A 22 -0.74 -2.89 -14.51
N LEU A 23 0.00 -3.69 -13.74
CA LEU A 23 0.81 -4.79 -14.28
C LEU A 23 -0.01 -5.84 -15.02
N LEU A 24 -1.23 -6.13 -14.57
CA LEU A 24 -2.13 -7.08 -15.24
C LEU A 24 -2.57 -6.62 -16.64
N GLY A 25 -2.54 -5.32 -16.91
CA GLY A 25 -2.91 -4.75 -18.21
C GLY A 25 -1.75 -4.58 -19.20
N GLY A 26 -0.50 -4.79 -18.76
CA GLY A 26 0.68 -4.62 -19.60
C GLY A 26 1.04 -5.89 -20.39
N GLU A 27 1.76 -5.71 -21.50
CA GLU A 27 2.40 -6.84 -22.16
C GLU A 27 3.40 -7.51 -21.21
N ARG A 28 3.42 -8.84 -21.26
CA ARG A 28 4.36 -9.64 -20.48
C ARG A 28 5.48 -10.08 -21.45
N PRO A 29 6.65 -9.44 -21.43
CA PRO A 29 7.83 -9.85 -22.17
C PRO A 29 8.08 -11.34 -22.01
N ASP A 30 8.40 -11.96 -23.13
CA ASP A 30 8.72 -13.37 -23.16
C ASP A 30 10.06 -13.62 -22.45
N GLY A 31 10.17 -14.78 -21.79
CA GLY A 31 11.43 -15.23 -21.18
C GLY A 31 11.72 -14.76 -19.75
N ARG A 32 10.76 -14.15 -19.04
CA ARG A 32 10.92 -13.81 -17.62
C ARG A 32 10.67 -15.03 -16.71
N GLY A 33 11.61 -15.33 -15.82
CA GLY A 33 11.48 -16.42 -14.83
C GLY A 33 10.77 -15.97 -13.55
N PHE A 34 10.43 -16.93 -12.69
CA PHE A 34 9.75 -16.70 -11.40
C PHE A 34 10.38 -15.57 -10.57
N TRP A 35 11.71 -15.56 -10.43
CA TRP A 35 12.42 -14.56 -9.62
C TRP A 35 12.25 -13.14 -10.14
N TRP A 36 12.13 -12.95 -11.46
CA TRP A 36 11.85 -11.64 -12.03
C TRP A 36 10.49 -11.12 -11.58
N ASP A 37 9.45 -11.95 -11.73
CA ASP A 37 8.08 -11.57 -11.36
C ASP A 37 7.93 -11.38 -9.86
N PHE A 38 8.62 -12.19 -9.07
CA PHE A 38 8.68 -12.07 -7.61
C PHE A 38 9.34 -10.75 -7.18
N SER A 39 10.55 -10.44 -7.66
CA SER A 39 11.24 -9.18 -7.35
C SER A 39 10.48 -7.96 -7.83
N MET A 40 9.85 -8.04 -9.00
CA MET A 40 8.97 -6.99 -9.50
C MET A 40 7.78 -6.76 -8.56
N GLY A 41 7.12 -7.84 -8.11
CA GLY A 41 6.02 -7.77 -7.16
C GLY A 41 6.42 -7.14 -5.82
N LEU A 42 7.60 -7.48 -5.31
CA LEU A 42 8.17 -6.87 -4.10
C LEU A 42 8.41 -5.37 -4.28
N GLY A 43 9.04 -4.96 -5.37
CA GLY A 43 9.30 -3.54 -5.65
C GLY A 43 8.04 -2.69 -5.78
N PHE A 44 7.03 -3.19 -6.52
CA PHE A 44 5.75 -2.48 -6.65
C PHE A 44 4.94 -2.48 -5.34
N GLY A 45 4.97 -3.58 -4.58
CA GLY A 45 4.36 -3.66 -3.26
C GLY A 45 5.01 -2.69 -2.27
N ALA A 46 6.34 -2.62 -2.26
CA ALA A 46 7.10 -1.66 -1.46
C ALA A 46 6.73 -0.22 -1.81
N LEU A 47 6.71 0.13 -3.10
CA LEU A 47 6.33 1.46 -3.56
C LEU A 47 4.92 1.85 -3.10
N ALA A 48 3.93 0.95 -3.26
CA ALA A 48 2.56 1.20 -2.85
C ALA A 48 2.44 1.39 -1.33
N LEU A 49 3.11 0.54 -0.56
CA LEU A 49 3.07 0.60 0.90
C LEU A 49 3.77 1.85 1.42
N LEU A 50 4.93 2.23 0.85
CA LEU A 50 5.61 3.49 1.17
C LEU A 50 4.74 4.71 0.86
N ALA A 51 4.03 4.73 -0.28
CA ALA A 51 3.09 5.79 -0.61
C ALA A 51 1.93 5.87 0.41
N LEU A 52 1.37 4.72 0.81
CA LEU A 52 0.35 4.65 1.85
C LEU A 52 0.87 5.21 3.19
N GLN A 53 2.15 4.99 3.53
CA GLN A 53 2.71 5.51 4.78
C GLN A 53 2.70 7.04 4.88
N PHE A 54 2.89 7.75 3.76
CA PHE A 54 2.72 9.21 3.72
C PHE A 54 1.27 9.60 3.95
N ALA A 55 0.31 8.87 3.34
CA ALA A 55 -1.11 9.15 3.53
C ALA A 55 -1.58 8.93 4.98
N LEU A 56 -1.06 7.92 5.67
CA LEU A 56 -1.40 7.63 7.07
C LEU A 56 -0.92 8.70 8.06
N THR A 57 0.19 9.37 7.75
CA THR A 57 0.76 10.45 8.57
C THR A 57 0.42 11.85 8.07
N ALA A 58 -0.17 11.95 6.88
CA ALA A 58 -0.69 13.20 6.37
C ALA A 58 -1.72 13.75 7.37
N ARG A 59 -1.49 14.98 7.89
CA ARG A 59 -2.35 15.65 8.87
C ARG A 59 -3.68 16.15 8.29
N LEU A 60 -4.22 15.35 7.38
CA LEU A 60 -5.45 15.54 6.64
C LEU A 60 -6.63 15.18 7.56
N ARG A 61 -7.19 16.21 8.22
CA ARG A 61 -8.29 16.08 9.20
C ARG A 61 -9.48 15.25 8.69
N TRP A 62 -9.77 15.33 7.40
CA TRP A 62 -10.83 14.57 6.73
C TRP A 62 -10.57 13.06 6.58
N ILE A 63 -9.33 12.60 6.75
CA ILE A 63 -8.89 11.19 6.70
C ILE A 63 -8.70 10.65 8.11
N SER A 64 -8.26 11.49 9.05
CA SER A 64 -8.00 11.07 10.43
C SER A 64 -9.22 11.03 11.33
N HIS A 65 -10.22 11.89 11.10
CA HIS A 65 -11.44 11.95 11.91
C HIS A 65 -12.25 10.63 11.98
N PRO A 66 -12.34 9.78 10.94
CA PRO A 66 -13.09 8.52 11.01
C PRO A 66 -12.43 7.42 11.86
N PHE A 67 -11.12 7.48 12.09
CA PHE A 67 -10.35 6.41 12.75
C PHE A 67 -9.70 6.84 14.07
N GLY A 68 -9.40 8.13 14.23
CA GLY A 68 -8.57 8.64 15.31
C GLY A 68 -7.08 8.61 14.95
N ILE A 69 -6.35 9.63 15.39
CA ILE A 69 -4.93 9.81 15.05
C ILE A 69 -4.06 8.70 15.65
N ASP A 70 -4.35 8.25 16.88
CA ASP A 70 -3.55 7.21 17.55
C ASP A 70 -3.61 5.86 16.81
N VAL A 71 -4.80 5.51 16.31
CA VAL A 71 -5.01 4.29 15.51
C VAL A 71 -4.22 4.36 14.21
N LEU A 72 -4.25 5.51 13.51
CA LEU A 72 -3.48 5.70 12.29
C LEU A 72 -1.97 5.64 12.53
N TYR A 73 -1.47 6.18 13.64
CA TYR A 73 -0.05 6.08 14.01
C TYR A 73 0.37 4.65 14.37
N LEU A 74 -0.46 3.91 15.11
CA LEU A 74 -0.20 2.50 15.38
C LEU A 74 -0.14 1.70 14.08
N PHE A 75 -1.09 1.95 13.18
CA PHE A 75 -1.15 1.28 11.88
C PHE A 75 0.06 1.64 11.01
N HIS A 76 0.44 2.91 10.94
CA HIS A 76 1.66 3.39 10.29
C HIS A 76 2.88 2.63 10.82
N ARG A 77 3.06 2.58 12.15
CA ARG A 77 4.19 1.91 12.79
C ARG A 77 4.26 0.42 12.46
N VAL A 78 3.13 -0.29 12.52
CA VAL A 78 3.08 -1.72 12.22
C VAL A 78 3.38 -1.97 10.75
N LEU A 79 2.77 -1.21 9.84
CA LEU A 79 3.00 -1.35 8.40
C LEU A 79 4.42 -0.96 7.99
N SER A 80 5.14 -0.14 8.77
CA SER A 80 6.52 0.26 8.43
C SER A 80 7.46 -0.95 8.41
N TRP A 81 7.24 -1.93 9.28
CA TRP A 81 7.98 -3.19 9.24
C TRP A 81 7.68 -3.99 7.98
N GLY A 82 6.43 -4.01 7.53
CA GLY A 82 6.06 -4.62 6.24
C GLY A 82 6.72 -3.91 5.05
N ALA A 83 6.78 -2.58 5.07
CA ALA A 83 7.45 -1.81 4.02
C ALA A 83 8.95 -2.13 3.97
N VAL A 84 9.63 -2.19 5.12
CA VAL A 84 11.05 -2.58 5.20
C VAL A 84 11.25 -4.00 4.67
N ALA A 85 10.40 -4.95 5.05
CA ALA A 85 10.48 -6.32 4.57
C ALA A 85 10.33 -6.43 3.04
N LEU A 86 9.41 -5.67 2.44
CA LEU A 86 9.21 -5.64 0.99
C LEU A 86 10.38 -4.98 0.24
N VAL A 87 11.04 -3.98 0.86
CA VAL A 87 12.20 -3.30 0.26
C VAL A 87 13.46 -4.18 0.30
N LEU A 88 13.62 -5.00 1.34
CA LEU A 88 14.82 -5.82 1.57
C LEU A 88 14.70 -7.25 1.01
N GLY A 89 13.50 -7.70 0.68
CA GLY A 89 13.26 -8.99 0.02
C GLY A 89 13.55 -8.93 -1.48
#